data_AF-A0A661B9Y9-F1
#
_entry.id   AF-A0A661B9Y9-F1
#
_cell.length_a   1.000
_cell.length_b   1.000
_cell.length_c   1.000
_cell.angle_alpha   90.00
_cell.angle_beta   90.00
_cell.angle_gamma   90.00
#
_symmetry.space_group_name_H-M   'P 1'
#
loop_
_entity.id
_entity.type
_entity.pdbx_description
1 polymer ?
#
loop_
_entity_poly.entity_id
_entity_poly.type
_entity_poly.pdbx_seq_one_letter_code
_entity_poly.pdbx_strand_id
1 'polypeptide(L)'
;MKRFLLISIALLAGLALIVGCEKSSEPEPEPDTFDPPTNIAYVTYQDSVKITWSVSEDDTANGFAGYLVYRRENAGFSGLSETDLAALLAQGSPVTGTEITITGLASDKKHYFAVRSIAIDGSDTTLSDLSSTIHTSPTIWFSDTIYKVEYSESAFCAIDFDNQVIYPMELSYLTHINIYLGLNTSSRLSLRSPDLYSSEWREAEVKRLGGGATSVAEFGSAGSSGWSSEAEVYPGDVYAIKTGSHYSKVFVESIIGASVGIAFTAAYQNVEDYDRF
;
A
#
# COMPACT_ATOMS: atom_id res chain seq x y z
N MET A 1 -3.79 84.63 -74.33
CA MET A 1 -2.84 85.48 -73.58
C MET A 1 -2.47 84.77 -72.29
N LYS A 2 -1.17 84.63 -72.02
CA LYS A 2 -0.46 84.85 -70.74
C LYS A 2 -1.27 84.61 -69.44
N ARG A 3 -0.78 84.00 -68.36
CA ARG A 3 0.55 83.58 -67.88
C ARG A 3 0.29 82.95 -66.50
N PHE A 4 1.06 81.92 -66.15
CA PHE A 4 1.67 81.67 -64.83
C PHE A 4 1.03 82.25 -63.55
N LEU A 5 0.70 81.36 -62.59
CA LEU A 5 1.35 81.36 -61.28
C LEU A 5 1.33 79.95 -60.64
N LEU A 6 2.49 79.55 -60.13
CA LEU A 6 2.81 78.34 -59.35
C LEU A 6 2.52 78.54 -57.84
N ILE A 7 2.68 77.44 -57.07
CA ILE A 7 2.82 77.25 -55.61
C ILE A 7 1.59 76.53 -55.03
N SER A 8 1.54 75.19 -54.87
CA SER A 8 2.36 74.23 -54.09
C SER A 8 1.87 74.04 -52.62
N ILE A 9 1.64 72.75 -52.28
CA ILE A 9 1.66 72.11 -50.93
C ILE A 9 0.32 72.22 -50.15
N ALA A 10 -0.58 71.23 -50.22
CA ALA A 10 -0.61 69.89 -49.59
C ALA A 10 -1.20 69.88 -48.16
N LEU A 11 -2.36 69.26 -47.98
CA LEU A 11 -2.66 68.46 -46.79
C LEU A 11 -3.69 67.36 -47.10
N LEU A 12 -3.25 66.13 -46.87
CA LEU A 12 -4.00 64.87 -46.88
C LEU A 12 -5.02 64.83 -45.74
N ALA A 13 -6.22 64.28 -46.01
CA ALA A 13 -6.98 63.49 -45.04
C ALA A 13 -7.97 62.58 -45.77
N GLY A 14 -7.47 61.42 -46.21
CA GLY A 14 -8.27 60.29 -46.63
C GLY A 14 -7.70 59.05 -45.97
N LEU A 15 -8.31 58.63 -44.85
CA LEU A 15 -8.09 57.31 -44.28
C LEU A 15 -9.38 56.86 -43.60
N ALA A 16 -10.18 56.06 -44.30
CA ALA A 16 -11.27 55.32 -43.70
C ALA A 16 -10.66 54.16 -42.91
N LEU A 17 -10.78 54.21 -41.59
CA LEU A 17 -10.41 53.13 -40.68
C LEU A 17 -11.31 51.92 -40.94
N ILE A 18 -10.70 50.84 -41.44
CA ILE A 18 -11.30 49.51 -41.49
C ILE A 18 -11.38 49.04 -40.04
N VAL A 19 -12.60 48.94 -39.52
CA VAL A 19 -12.88 48.31 -38.23
C VAL A 19 -12.52 46.83 -38.36
N GLY A 20 -11.41 46.44 -37.74
CA GLY A 20 -11.07 45.04 -37.53
C GLY A 20 -12.13 44.42 -36.63
N CYS A 21 -12.82 43.39 -37.12
CA CYS A 21 -13.50 42.45 -36.25
C CYS A 21 -12.43 41.74 -35.42
N GLU A 22 -12.26 42.14 -34.17
CA GLU A 22 -11.60 41.30 -33.18
C GLU A 22 -12.48 40.06 -33.02
N LYS A 23 -12.05 38.95 -33.61
CA LYS A 23 -12.57 37.62 -33.29
C LYS A 23 -12.29 37.45 -31.80
N SER A 24 -13.34 37.56 -30.99
CA SER A 24 -13.32 37.19 -29.58
C SER A 24 -12.79 35.76 -29.53
N SER A 25 -11.58 35.59 -29.01
CA SER A 25 -11.01 34.30 -28.65
C SER A 25 -11.74 33.86 -27.39
N GLU A 26 -12.90 33.23 -27.56
CA GLU A 26 -13.49 32.43 -26.49
C GLU A 26 -12.41 31.46 -26.01
N PRO A 27 -12.10 31.40 -24.71
CA PRO A 27 -11.13 30.45 -24.21
C PRO A 27 -11.56 29.06 -24.66
N GLU A 28 -10.63 28.33 -25.28
CA GLU A 28 -10.83 26.93 -25.64
C GLU A 28 -11.33 26.20 -24.39
N PRO A 29 -12.45 25.44 -24.45
CA PRO A 29 -12.90 24.68 -23.30
C PRO A 29 -11.72 23.84 -22.81
N GLU A 30 -11.46 23.85 -21.51
CA GLU A 30 -10.44 22.96 -20.97
C GLU A 30 -10.77 21.54 -21.46
N PRO A 31 -9.77 20.78 -21.94
CA PRO A 31 -10.02 19.42 -22.43
C PRO A 31 -10.77 18.67 -21.34
N ASP A 32 -11.81 17.91 -21.70
CA ASP A 32 -12.55 17.06 -20.75
C ASP A 32 -11.52 16.23 -19.97
N THR A 33 -11.29 16.64 -18.72
CA THR A 33 -10.34 15.97 -17.85
C THR A 33 -11.02 14.73 -17.33
N PHE A 34 -10.54 13.57 -17.79
CA PHE A 34 -11.04 12.29 -17.33
C PHE A 34 -10.65 12.07 -15.87
N ASP A 35 -11.57 11.66 -15.01
CA ASP A 35 -11.32 11.56 -13.58
C ASP A 35 -10.62 10.25 -13.19
N PRO A 36 -9.63 10.29 -12.27
CA PRO A 36 -9.00 9.09 -11.74
C PRO A 36 -9.97 8.30 -10.84
N PRO A 37 -9.77 6.98 -10.70
CA PRO A 37 -10.47 6.23 -9.67
C PRO A 37 -10.03 6.67 -8.26
N THR A 38 -10.93 6.52 -7.30
CA THR A 38 -10.72 6.93 -5.91
C THR A 38 -10.73 5.75 -4.95
N ASN A 39 -10.48 5.99 -3.65
CA ASN A 39 -10.55 4.97 -2.58
C ASN A 39 -9.75 3.69 -2.88
N ILE A 40 -8.56 3.86 -3.46
CA ILE A 40 -7.67 2.73 -3.70
C ILE A 40 -7.24 2.08 -2.38
N ALA A 41 -7.38 0.76 -2.30
CA ALA A 41 -7.08 -0.06 -1.14
C ALA A 41 -6.42 -1.37 -1.57
N TYR A 42 -5.85 -2.10 -0.62
CA TYR A 42 -5.17 -3.36 -0.91
C TYR A 42 -5.33 -4.40 0.20
N VAL A 43 -5.17 -5.65 -0.18
CA VAL A 43 -4.96 -6.81 0.70
C VAL A 43 -3.76 -7.58 0.19
N THR A 44 -2.84 -7.95 1.09
CA THR A 44 -1.61 -8.69 0.75
C THR A 44 -1.79 -10.18 0.96
N TYR A 45 -1.07 -10.95 0.16
CA TYR A 45 -0.91 -12.41 0.27
C TYR A 45 0.57 -12.77 0.11
N GLN A 46 0.90 -14.06 0.09
CA GLN A 46 2.27 -14.58 0.03
C GLN A 46 3.11 -14.03 -1.14
N ASP A 47 2.54 -13.99 -2.34
CA ASP A 47 3.22 -13.60 -3.57
C ASP A 47 2.40 -12.64 -4.43
N SER A 48 1.34 -12.10 -3.86
CA SER A 48 0.34 -11.33 -4.59
C SER A 48 -0.30 -10.25 -3.73
N VAL A 49 -0.87 -9.26 -4.40
CA VAL A 49 -1.62 -8.16 -3.80
C VAL A 49 -2.92 -8.02 -4.58
N LYS A 50 -4.05 -8.08 -3.87
CA LYS A 50 -5.33 -7.65 -4.41
C LYS A 50 -5.48 -6.15 -4.18
N ILE A 51 -5.76 -5.42 -5.25
CA ILE A 51 -6.00 -3.97 -5.25
C ILE A 51 -7.45 -3.75 -5.62
N THR A 52 -8.11 -2.84 -4.91
CA THR A 52 -9.50 -2.44 -5.15
C THR A 52 -9.58 -0.92 -5.21
N TRP A 53 -10.54 -0.38 -5.97
CA TRP A 53 -10.83 1.05 -6.03
C TRP A 53 -12.33 1.31 -6.16
N SER A 54 -12.75 2.56 -6.00
CA SER A 54 -14.07 3.04 -6.40
C SER A 54 -14.03 3.45 -7.87
N VAL A 55 -15.17 3.31 -8.56
CA VAL A 55 -15.32 3.73 -9.95
C VAL A 55 -14.93 5.21 -10.13
N SER A 56 -14.40 5.54 -11.31
CA SER A 56 -14.25 6.93 -11.75
C SER A 56 -15.62 7.57 -11.96
N GLU A 57 -15.71 8.89 -11.80
CA GLU A 57 -16.94 9.65 -12.11
C GLU A 57 -17.31 9.56 -13.60
N ASP A 58 -16.32 9.30 -14.46
CA ASP A 58 -16.50 9.17 -15.91
C ASP A 58 -16.64 7.72 -16.40
N ASP A 59 -16.92 6.75 -15.52
CA ASP A 59 -17.04 5.33 -15.89
C ASP A 59 -18.21 5.04 -16.86
N THR A 60 -19.13 6.00 -17.02
CA THR A 60 -20.25 5.97 -17.97
C THR A 60 -20.01 6.80 -19.23
N ALA A 61 -18.87 7.48 -19.35
CA ALA A 61 -18.54 8.29 -20.51
C ALA A 61 -18.39 7.42 -21.78
N ASN A 62 -18.69 8.01 -22.94
CA ASN A 62 -18.53 7.32 -24.20
C ASN A 62 -17.05 6.94 -24.42
N GLY A 63 -16.81 5.71 -24.86
CA GLY A 63 -15.46 5.21 -25.07
C GLY A 63 -14.72 4.77 -23.80
N PHE A 64 -15.33 4.82 -22.60
CA PHE A 64 -14.67 4.29 -21.40
C PHE A 64 -14.22 2.84 -21.60
N ALA A 65 -12.91 2.61 -21.47
CA ALA A 65 -12.27 1.34 -21.76
C ALA A 65 -11.83 0.59 -20.49
N GLY A 66 -11.88 1.24 -19.32
CA GLY A 66 -11.54 0.64 -18.02
C GLY A 66 -10.40 1.36 -17.32
N TYR A 67 -9.56 0.58 -16.64
CA TYR A 67 -8.50 1.07 -15.77
C TYR A 67 -7.12 0.49 -16.11
N LEU A 68 -6.11 1.35 -16.18
CA LEU A 68 -4.71 0.95 -16.26
C LEU A 68 -4.12 0.94 -14.85
N VAL A 69 -3.47 -0.16 -14.49
CA VAL A 69 -2.81 -0.33 -13.18
C VAL A 69 -1.32 -0.30 -13.39
N TYR A 70 -0.64 0.50 -12.59
CA TYR A 70 0.81 0.68 -12.62
C TYR A 70 1.43 0.03 -11.41
N ARG A 71 2.58 -0.61 -11.61
CA ARG A 71 3.41 -1.18 -10.54
C ARG A 71 4.82 -0.63 -10.67
N ARG A 72 5.39 -0.23 -9.55
CA ARG A 72 6.81 0.13 -9.47
C ARG A 72 7.43 -0.38 -8.18
N GLU A 73 8.67 -0.84 -8.25
CA GLU A 73 9.40 -1.32 -7.08
C GLU A 73 10.24 -0.20 -6.45
N ASN A 74 10.23 -0.14 -5.12
CA ASN A 74 11.07 0.71 -4.26
C ASN A 74 10.96 2.23 -4.47
N ALA A 75 10.11 2.70 -5.38
CA ALA A 75 9.87 4.12 -5.63
C ALA A 75 8.42 4.35 -6.09
N GLY A 76 7.84 5.49 -5.70
CA GLY A 76 6.53 5.95 -6.18
C GLY A 76 6.58 6.51 -7.61
N PHE A 77 5.52 7.17 -8.06
CA PHE A 77 5.36 7.59 -9.46
C PHE A 77 5.69 9.07 -9.74
N SER A 78 6.08 9.83 -8.72
CA SER A 78 6.34 11.28 -8.87
C SER A 78 7.48 11.55 -9.87
N GLY A 79 7.24 12.50 -10.79
CA GLY A 79 8.23 12.97 -11.77
C GLY A 79 8.44 12.05 -12.98
N LEU A 80 7.62 11.01 -13.16
CA LEU A 80 7.68 10.14 -14.33
C LEU A 80 7.00 10.78 -15.54
N SER A 81 7.56 10.55 -16.74
CA SER A 81 6.89 10.89 -17.99
C SER A 81 5.84 9.83 -18.37
N GLU A 82 4.94 10.14 -19.29
CA GLU A 82 4.00 9.15 -19.85
C GLU A 82 4.71 7.94 -20.49
N THR A 83 5.89 8.16 -21.07
CA THR A 83 6.72 7.08 -21.63
C THR A 83 7.25 6.15 -20.53
N ASP A 84 7.68 6.71 -19.40
CA ASP A 84 8.12 5.92 -18.26
C ASP A 84 6.95 5.15 -17.62
N LEU A 85 5.77 5.79 -17.50
CA LEU A 85 4.58 5.14 -16.98
C LEU A 85 4.14 3.96 -17.86
N ALA A 86 4.18 4.09 -19.19
CA ALA A 86 3.81 3.01 -20.09
C ALA A 86 4.64 1.72 -19.87
N ALA A 87 5.91 1.85 -19.47
CA ALA A 87 6.78 0.71 -19.15
C ALA A 87 6.47 0.06 -17.79
N LEU A 88 5.64 0.70 -16.95
CA LEU A 88 5.28 0.26 -15.60
C LEU A 88 3.88 -0.34 -15.50
N LEU A 89 3.22 -0.58 -16.63
CA LEU A 89 1.92 -1.25 -16.65
C LEU A 89 2.02 -2.64 -16.04
N ALA A 90 1.19 -2.90 -15.03
CA ALA A 90 1.11 -4.19 -14.34
C ALA A 90 0.43 -5.26 -15.22
N GLN A 91 -0.35 -4.85 -16.22
CA GLN A 91 -0.95 -5.72 -17.22
C GLN A 91 -1.03 -5.02 -18.58
N GLY A 92 -1.08 -5.80 -19.66
CA GLY A 92 -1.09 -5.29 -21.04
C GLY A 92 -2.45 -4.80 -21.56
N SER A 93 -3.52 -4.86 -20.76
CA SER A 93 -4.86 -4.42 -21.17
C SER A 93 -5.62 -3.78 -20.02
N PRO A 94 -6.54 -2.83 -20.28
CA PRO A 94 -7.35 -2.22 -19.24
C PRO A 94 -8.20 -3.23 -18.46
N VAL A 95 -8.33 -2.99 -17.16
CA VAL A 95 -9.23 -3.74 -16.27
C VAL A 95 -10.61 -3.12 -16.35
N THR A 96 -11.63 -3.92 -16.67
CA THR A 96 -13.01 -3.41 -16.80
C THR A 96 -13.77 -3.38 -15.46
N GLY A 97 -13.25 -4.07 -14.44
CA GLY A 97 -13.79 -4.04 -13.08
C GLY A 97 -13.05 -3.05 -12.18
N THR A 98 -13.40 -3.04 -10.90
CA THR A 98 -12.80 -2.16 -9.88
C THR A 98 -11.83 -2.89 -8.93
N GLU A 99 -11.35 -4.05 -9.37
CA GLU A 99 -10.35 -4.81 -8.63
C GLU A 99 -9.43 -5.60 -9.56
N ILE A 100 -8.20 -5.85 -9.10
CA ILE A 100 -7.26 -6.76 -9.73
C ILE A 100 -6.40 -7.45 -8.68
N THR A 101 -5.95 -8.67 -8.96
CA THR A 101 -4.90 -9.33 -8.19
C THR A 101 -3.61 -9.36 -9.03
N ILE A 102 -2.55 -8.74 -8.52
CA ILE A 102 -1.22 -8.75 -9.12
C ILE A 102 -0.39 -9.83 -8.43
N THR A 103 0.14 -10.78 -9.20
CA THR A 103 0.89 -11.95 -8.70
C THR A 103 2.38 -11.85 -9.03
N GLY A 104 3.19 -12.78 -8.49
CA GLY A 104 4.63 -12.83 -8.77
C GLY A 104 5.40 -11.65 -8.18
N LEU A 105 4.93 -11.17 -7.03
CA LEU A 105 5.52 -10.06 -6.31
C LEU A 105 6.58 -10.59 -5.33
N ALA A 106 7.75 -9.98 -5.32
CA ALA A 106 8.80 -10.33 -4.36
C ALA A 106 8.49 -9.73 -2.98
N SER A 107 8.58 -10.54 -1.92
CA SER A 107 8.28 -10.15 -0.52
C SER A 107 9.36 -9.28 0.14
N ASP A 108 10.51 -9.11 -0.52
CA ASP A 108 11.67 -8.33 -0.05
C ASP A 108 11.76 -6.95 -0.76
N LYS A 109 10.64 -6.48 -1.32
CA LYS A 109 10.54 -5.22 -2.08
C LYS A 109 9.28 -4.46 -1.66
N LYS A 110 9.39 -3.12 -1.59
CA LYS A 110 8.20 -2.26 -1.53
C LYS A 110 7.62 -2.13 -2.93
N HIS A 111 6.36 -2.48 -3.12
CA HIS A 111 5.64 -2.31 -4.38
C HIS A 111 4.70 -1.12 -4.26
N TYR A 112 4.83 -0.17 -5.18
CA TYR A 112 3.99 0.99 -5.31
C TYR A 112 2.97 0.75 -6.41
N PHE A 113 1.72 1.10 -6.15
CA PHE A 113 0.63 0.96 -7.11
C PHE A 113 -0.15 2.25 -7.25
N ALA A 114 -0.56 2.52 -8.47
CA ALA A 114 -1.49 3.59 -8.82
C ALA A 114 -2.38 3.09 -9.97
N VAL A 115 -3.58 3.65 -10.06
CA VAL A 115 -4.56 3.27 -11.08
C VAL A 115 -5.02 4.54 -11.79
N ARG A 116 -5.25 4.48 -13.09
CA ARG A 116 -5.90 5.56 -13.84
C ARG A 116 -6.97 5.03 -14.76
N SER A 117 -7.93 5.88 -15.06
CA SER A 117 -9.01 5.63 -15.98
C SER A 117 -8.52 5.84 -17.43
N ILE A 118 -9.04 5.04 -18.35
CA ILE A 118 -8.75 5.17 -19.78
C ILE A 118 -10.04 5.14 -20.59
N ALA A 119 -10.15 6.04 -21.56
CA ALA A 119 -11.14 6.01 -22.62
C ALA A 119 -10.47 5.85 -23.99
N ILE A 120 -11.10 5.08 -24.87
CA ILE A 120 -10.66 4.81 -26.24
C ILE A 120 -11.85 5.07 -27.17
N ASP A 121 -11.72 6.09 -28.03
CA ASP A 121 -12.69 6.37 -29.10
C ASP A 121 -11.97 6.32 -30.46
N GLY A 122 -12.17 5.23 -31.19
CA GLY A 122 -11.44 4.97 -32.43
C GLY A 122 -9.92 4.85 -32.20
N SER A 123 -9.15 5.82 -32.70
CA SER A 123 -7.70 5.91 -32.50
C SER A 123 -7.29 6.77 -31.31
N ASP A 124 -8.23 7.51 -30.74
CA ASP A 124 -7.95 8.51 -29.71
C ASP A 124 -8.00 7.85 -28.34
N THR A 125 -7.00 8.13 -27.51
CA THR A 125 -6.89 7.61 -26.15
C THR A 125 -6.83 8.78 -25.19
N THR A 126 -7.77 8.82 -24.26
CA THR A 126 -7.80 9.79 -23.17
C THR A 126 -7.48 9.08 -21.87
N LEU A 127 -6.62 9.70 -21.06
CA LEU A 127 -6.13 9.14 -19.81
C LEU A 127 -6.44 10.14 -18.70
N SER A 128 -6.90 9.65 -17.56
CA SER A 128 -6.95 10.47 -16.35
C SER A 128 -5.55 10.68 -15.77
N ASP A 129 -5.45 11.55 -14.77
CA ASP A 129 -4.33 11.52 -13.83
C ASP A 129 -4.24 10.16 -13.11
N LEU A 130 -3.12 9.90 -12.45
CA LEU A 130 -3.01 8.75 -11.55
C LEU A 130 -3.86 8.97 -10.28
N SER A 131 -4.44 7.88 -9.76
CA SER A 131 -4.99 7.85 -8.41
C SER A 131 -3.93 8.20 -7.36
N SER A 132 -4.36 8.35 -6.11
CA SER A 132 -3.42 8.32 -4.99
C SER A 132 -2.56 7.05 -5.05
N THR A 133 -1.27 7.20 -4.76
CA THR A 133 -0.34 6.06 -4.75
C THR A 133 -0.46 5.31 -3.43
N ILE A 134 -0.67 4.00 -3.51
CA ILE A 134 -0.52 3.09 -2.37
C ILE A 134 0.82 2.37 -2.48
N HIS A 135 1.29 1.85 -1.35
CA HIS A 135 2.45 0.98 -1.34
C HIS A 135 2.27 -0.14 -0.32
N THR A 136 2.80 -1.30 -0.66
CA THR A 136 2.71 -2.52 0.13
C THR A 136 3.84 -3.50 -0.21
N SER A 137 3.97 -4.56 0.57
CA SER A 137 4.82 -5.70 0.24
C SER A 137 3.97 -6.97 0.39
N PRO A 138 4.14 -7.99 -0.48
CA PRO A 138 3.66 -9.33 -0.18
C PRO A 138 4.15 -9.77 1.20
N THR A 139 3.30 -10.51 1.89
CA THR A 139 3.53 -10.95 3.25
C THR A 139 3.45 -12.46 3.28
N ILE A 140 4.41 -13.12 3.91
CA ILE A 140 4.44 -14.57 3.98
C ILE A 140 3.59 -15.00 5.17
N TRP A 141 2.58 -15.83 4.91
CA TRP A 141 1.60 -16.26 5.92
C TRP A 141 1.87 -17.70 6.32
N PHE A 142 1.75 -17.97 7.61
CA PHE A 142 1.71 -19.33 8.13
C PHE A 142 0.80 -19.39 9.34
N SER A 143 0.25 -20.57 9.60
CA SER A 143 -0.65 -20.81 10.73
C SER A 143 -0.15 -22.01 11.51
N ASP A 144 -0.21 -21.92 12.82
CA ASP A 144 0.19 -23.02 13.70
C ASP A 144 -0.48 -22.88 15.08
N THR A 145 -0.13 -23.78 15.99
CA THR A 145 -0.49 -23.75 17.40
C THR A 145 0.76 -23.75 18.26
N ILE A 146 0.86 -22.78 19.16
CA ILE A 146 1.90 -22.75 20.20
C ILE A 146 1.29 -22.85 21.58
N TYR A 147 2.03 -23.45 22.50
CA TYR A 147 1.68 -23.60 23.91
C TYR A 147 2.49 -22.63 24.76
N LYS A 148 2.04 -22.33 25.97
CA LYS A 148 2.83 -21.52 26.89
C LYS A 148 4.10 -22.28 27.27
N VAL A 149 5.21 -21.57 27.46
CA VAL A 149 6.50 -22.17 27.84
C VAL A 149 6.40 -22.99 29.14
N GLU A 150 5.50 -22.62 30.04
CA GLU A 150 5.25 -23.32 31.30
C GLU A 150 4.46 -24.63 31.14
N TYR A 151 4.03 -25.00 29.93
CA TYR A 151 3.25 -26.21 29.69
C TYR A 151 4.09 -27.49 29.84
N SER A 152 5.32 -27.47 29.31
CA SER A 152 6.30 -28.56 29.42
C SER A 152 7.69 -28.07 29.01
N GLU A 153 8.74 -28.77 29.42
CA GLU A 153 10.14 -28.43 29.08
C GLU A 153 10.41 -28.35 27.56
N SER A 154 9.66 -29.08 26.74
CA SER A 154 9.77 -29.09 25.28
C SER A 154 8.54 -28.52 24.59
N ALA A 155 7.81 -27.62 25.26
CA ALA A 155 6.63 -26.99 24.67
C ALA A 155 7.07 -26.16 23.45
N PHE A 156 6.49 -26.42 22.29
CA PHE A 156 6.59 -25.52 21.13
C PHE A 156 5.83 -24.25 21.46
N CYS A 157 6.57 -23.23 21.89
CA CYS A 157 6.05 -22.01 22.50
C CYS A 157 6.56 -20.75 21.82
N ALA A 158 7.55 -20.86 20.96
CA ALA A 158 8.22 -19.75 20.32
C ALA A 158 8.00 -19.73 18.82
N ILE A 159 8.03 -18.54 18.22
CA ILE A 159 7.84 -18.32 16.78
C ILE A 159 9.12 -17.73 16.20
N ASP A 160 9.57 -18.32 15.10
CA ASP A 160 10.54 -17.78 14.15
C ASP A 160 9.79 -17.37 12.87
N PHE A 161 9.56 -16.08 12.72
CA PHE A 161 8.84 -15.51 11.58
C PHE A 161 9.66 -15.61 10.30
N ASP A 162 10.99 -15.48 10.41
CA ASP A 162 11.93 -15.50 9.30
C ASP A 162 11.85 -16.83 8.54
N ASN A 163 11.81 -17.94 9.29
CA ASN A 163 11.77 -19.29 8.73
C ASN A 163 10.38 -19.92 8.71
N GLN A 164 9.37 -19.26 9.31
CA GLN A 164 7.99 -19.78 9.46
C GLN A 164 7.96 -21.10 10.24
N VAL A 165 8.71 -21.15 11.34
CA VAL A 165 8.85 -22.34 12.18
C VAL A 165 8.52 -21.98 13.62
N ILE A 166 7.98 -22.95 14.36
CA ILE A 166 7.81 -22.86 15.81
C ILE A 166 8.86 -23.69 16.53
N TYR A 167 9.34 -23.19 17.67
CA TYR A 167 10.41 -23.82 18.46
C TYR A 167 10.03 -23.96 19.94
N PRO A 168 10.66 -24.88 20.68
CA PRO A 168 10.80 -24.75 22.12
C PRO A 168 11.81 -23.64 22.48
N MET A 169 11.74 -23.15 23.72
CA MET A 169 12.70 -22.16 24.24
C MET A 169 14.02 -22.84 24.66
N GLU A 170 14.81 -23.25 23.66
CA GLU A 170 16.13 -23.87 23.85
C GLU A 170 17.28 -23.00 23.31
N LEU A 171 18.47 -23.13 23.90
CA LEU A 171 19.66 -22.34 23.53
C LEU A 171 20.05 -22.45 22.06
N SER A 172 19.81 -23.60 21.41
CA SER A 172 20.09 -23.78 19.98
C SER A 172 19.30 -22.83 19.08
N TYR A 173 18.20 -22.25 19.59
CA TYR A 173 17.29 -21.39 18.83
C TYR A 173 17.35 -19.91 19.25
N LEU A 174 18.28 -19.53 20.15
CA LEU A 174 18.30 -18.21 20.77
C LEU A 174 18.35 -17.04 19.77
N THR A 175 18.95 -17.25 18.58
CA THR A 175 19.08 -16.24 17.52
C THR A 175 17.90 -16.21 16.56
N HIS A 176 17.08 -17.24 16.56
CA HIS A 176 15.98 -17.43 15.61
C HIS A 176 14.65 -16.92 16.16
N ILE A 177 14.43 -17.10 17.46
CA ILE A 177 13.14 -16.80 18.09
C ILE A 177 12.88 -15.30 18.12
N ASN A 178 11.74 -14.89 17.57
CA ASN A 178 11.27 -13.50 17.58
C ASN A 178 10.35 -13.22 18.77
N ILE A 179 9.50 -14.19 19.13
CA ILE A 179 8.54 -14.06 20.24
C ILE A 179 8.23 -15.43 20.82
N TYR A 180 7.81 -15.49 22.08
CA TYR A 180 7.26 -16.72 22.68
C TYR A 180 5.95 -16.47 23.44
N LEU A 181 5.18 -17.54 23.62
CA LEU A 181 3.99 -17.55 24.46
C LEU A 181 4.37 -17.99 25.87
N GLY A 182 4.00 -17.18 26.86
CA GLY A 182 4.18 -17.50 28.27
C GLY A 182 3.09 -16.86 29.13
N LEU A 183 3.32 -16.83 30.43
CA LEU A 183 2.46 -16.11 31.37
C LEU A 183 3.05 -14.75 31.76
N ASN A 184 2.21 -13.72 31.78
CA ASN A 184 2.58 -12.45 32.41
C ASN A 184 2.51 -12.54 33.94
N THR A 185 2.85 -11.44 34.62
CA THR A 185 2.85 -11.35 36.09
C THR A 185 1.50 -11.62 36.74
N SER A 186 0.40 -11.48 35.99
CA SER A 186 -0.97 -11.79 36.42
C SER A 186 -1.41 -13.21 36.04
N SER A 187 -0.49 -14.09 35.63
CA SER A 187 -0.77 -15.45 35.18
C SER A 187 -1.72 -15.52 33.97
N ARG A 188 -1.69 -14.51 33.09
CA ARG A 188 -2.46 -14.47 31.84
C ARG A 188 -1.54 -14.82 30.67
N LEU A 189 -2.09 -15.50 29.67
CA LEU A 189 -1.33 -15.79 28.45
C LEU A 189 -0.89 -14.48 27.78
N SER A 190 0.37 -14.42 27.38
CA SER A 190 0.97 -13.26 26.73
C SER A 190 1.97 -13.67 25.68
N LEU A 191 2.00 -12.92 24.57
CA LEU A 191 3.15 -12.89 23.67
C LEU A 191 4.25 -12.07 24.35
N ARG A 192 5.46 -12.63 24.44
CA ARG A 192 6.56 -12.10 25.25
C ARG A 192 7.86 -12.10 24.48
N SER A 193 8.63 -11.03 24.71
CA SER A 193 9.94 -10.83 24.14
C SER A 193 10.93 -11.86 24.70
N PRO A 194 11.79 -12.47 23.85
CA PRO A 194 12.69 -13.54 24.28
C PRO A 194 13.69 -13.15 25.38
N ASP A 195 14.11 -11.89 25.45
CA ASP A 195 14.97 -11.35 26.52
C ASP A 195 14.37 -11.51 27.93
N LEU A 196 13.04 -11.57 28.04
CA LEU A 196 12.34 -11.83 29.30
C LEU A 196 12.54 -13.27 29.81
N TYR A 197 12.88 -14.20 28.92
CA TYR A 197 13.23 -15.57 29.29
C TYR A 197 14.71 -15.68 29.68
N SER A 198 15.59 -15.00 28.94
CA SER A 198 17.02 -14.90 29.25
C SER A 198 17.60 -13.64 28.62
N SER A 199 18.37 -12.86 29.38
CA SER A 199 18.93 -11.58 28.95
C SER A 199 19.92 -11.66 27.78
N GLU A 200 20.36 -12.87 27.40
CA GLU A 200 21.24 -13.10 26.25
C GLU A 200 20.46 -13.27 24.94
N TRP A 201 19.13 -13.34 25.01
CA TRP A 201 18.27 -13.61 23.88
C TRP A 201 17.81 -12.32 23.22
N ARG A 202 17.27 -12.43 22.00
CA ARG A 202 16.84 -11.27 21.21
C ARG A 202 15.78 -10.46 21.94
N GLU A 203 15.88 -9.15 21.82
CA GLU A 203 14.81 -8.23 22.20
C GLU A 203 13.80 -8.12 21.06
N ALA A 204 12.53 -8.12 21.44
CA ALA A 204 11.39 -7.85 20.58
C ALA A 204 10.40 -6.93 21.29
N GLU A 205 9.68 -6.15 20.51
CA GLU A 205 8.59 -5.33 21.00
C GLU A 205 7.27 -5.89 20.46
N VAL A 206 6.25 -5.92 21.31
CA VAL A 206 4.90 -6.38 21.01
C VAL A 206 3.94 -5.22 21.18
N LYS A 207 2.97 -5.13 20.27
CA LYS A 207 1.88 -4.18 20.35
C LYS A 207 0.58 -4.84 19.95
N ARG A 208 -0.45 -4.73 20.78
CA ARG A 208 -1.83 -5.06 20.40
C ARG A 208 -2.36 -3.98 19.45
N LEU A 209 -2.78 -4.37 18.24
CA LEU A 209 -3.35 -3.45 17.25
C LEU A 209 -4.85 -3.24 17.46
N GLY A 210 -5.56 -4.29 17.84
CA GLY A 210 -7.00 -4.24 18.11
C GLY A 210 -7.62 -5.63 18.12
N GLY A 211 -8.93 -5.66 18.37
CA GLY A 211 -9.74 -6.88 18.44
C GLY A 211 -10.94 -6.85 17.53
N GLY A 212 -11.61 -8.01 17.40
CA GLY A 212 -12.73 -8.21 16.48
C GLY A 212 -12.30 -8.39 15.03
N ALA A 213 -11.02 -8.65 14.80
CA ALA A 213 -10.49 -8.94 13.48
C ALA A 213 -10.91 -10.34 13.03
N THR A 214 -11.00 -10.47 11.71
CA THR A 214 -11.31 -11.71 11.00
C THR A 214 -10.08 -12.33 10.33
N SER A 215 -8.99 -11.58 10.22
CA SER A 215 -7.74 -12.05 9.63
C SER A 215 -6.51 -11.23 10.06
N VAL A 216 -5.32 -11.76 9.79
CA VAL A 216 -4.03 -11.08 9.99
C VAL A 216 -3.83 -9.86 9.08
N ALA A 217 -4.62 -9.72 8.01
CA ALA A 217 -4.53 -8.61 7.06
C ALA A 217 -5.16 -7.30 7.60
N GLU A 218 -5.87 -7.34 8.72
CA GLU A 218 -6.43 -6.13 9.32
C GLU A 218 -5.36 -5.26 10.00
N PHE A 219 -5.68 -3.97 10.17
CA PHE A 219 -4.81 -2.91 10.75
C PHE A 219 -3.56 -2.57 9.94
N GLY A 220 -3.67 -1.70 8.92
CA GLY A 220 -2.61 -1.35 7.96
C GLY A 220 -1.34 -0.64 8.47
N SER A 221 -1.17 -0.48 9.79
CA SER A 221 0.05 0.07 10.41
C SER A 221 0.09 -0.20 11.91
N ALA A 222 1.29 -0.48 12.42
CA ALA A 222 1.53 -0.59 13.85
C ALA A 222 1.77 0.76 14.54
N GLY A 223 2.12 1.82 13.82
CA GLY A 223 2.42 3.14 14.39
C GLY A 223 3.64 3.18 15.34
N SER A 224 3.94 4.35 15.89
CA SER A 224 5.20 4.60 16.61
C SER A 224 5.14 4.51 18.14
N SER A 225 3.96 4.32 18.74
CA SER A 225 3.77 4.33 20.20
C SER A 225 3.01 3.09 20.70
N GLY A 226 3.10 2.81 22.00
CA GLY A 226 2.35 1.71 22.64
C GLY A 226 3.00 0.33 22.46
N TRP A 227 4.31 0.29 22.26
CA TRP A 227 5.13 -0.91 22.21
C TRP A 227 5.60 -1.31 23.61
N SER A 228 5.68 -2.62 23.88
CA SER A 228 6.13 -3.19 25.16
C SER A 228 6.86 -4.52 24.93
N SER A 229 7.58 -5.04 25.93
CA SER A 229 8.22 -6.37 25.83
C SER A 229 7.25 -7.54 25.96
N GLU A 230 5.98 -7.30 26.29
CA GLU A 230 4.93 -8.32 26.32
C GLU A 230 3.55 -7.72 26.07
N ALA A 231 2.60 -8.54 25.60
CA ALA A 231 1.19 -8.18 25.49
C ALA A 231 0.28 -9.39 25.82
N GLU A 232 -0.77 -9.17 26.62
CA GLU A 232 -1.81 -10.19 26.87
C GLU A 232 -2.56 -10.54 25.58
N VAL A 233 -2.77 -11.85 25.37
CA VAL A 233 -3.44 -12.39 24.18
C VAL A 233 -4.94 -12.55 24.38
N TYR A 234 -5.72 -12.18 23.36
CA TYR A 234 -7.16 -12.44 23.29
C TYR A 234 -7.53 -13.00 21.91
N PRO A 235 -8.48 -13.94 21.81
CA PRO A 235 -9.01 -14.39 20.52
C PRO A 235 -9.63 -13.26 19.72
N GLY A 236 -9.41 -13.27 18.41
CA GLY A 236 -9.89 -12.24 17.49
C GLY A 236 -9.02 -10.98 17.47
N ASP A 237 -7.88 -10.98 18.17
CA ASP A 237 -6.97 -9.83 18.20
C ASP A 237 -5.78 -10.01 17.27
N VAL A 238 -5.30 -8.89 16.75
CA VAL A 238 -4.05 -8.80 15.96
C VAL A 238 -2.99 -8.07 16.76
N TYR A 239 -1.79 -8.61 16.73
CA TYR A 239 -0.59 -8.08 17.38
C TYR A 239 0.47 -7.79 16.34
N ALA A 240 1.14 -6.66 16.46
CA ALA A 240 2.39 -6.38 15.76
C ALA A 240 3.57 -6.78 16.64
N ILE A 241 4.58 -7.37 16.02
CA ILE A 241 5.86 -7.73 16.63
C ILE A 241 6.94 -6.99 15.86
N LYS A 242 7.87 -6.37 16.57
CA LYS A 242 9.06 -5.76 16.00
C LYS A 242 10.30 -6.43 16.57
N THR A 243 11.18 -6.92 15.71
CA THR A 243 12.46 -7.51 16.12
C THR A 243 13.56 -6.90 15.27
N GLY A 244 14.38 -6.03 15.88
CA GLY A 244 15.31 -5.18 15.13
C GLY A 244 14.57 -4.24 14.18
N SER A 245 14.90 -4.27 12.89
CA SER A 245 14.27 -3.49 11.81
C SER A 245 13.08 -4.21 11.14
N HIS A 246 12.76 -5.45 11.55
CA HIS A 246 11.72 -6.24 10.92
C HIS A 246 10.42 -6.21 11.72
N TYR A 247 9.30 -6.26 10.99
CA TYR A 247 7.95 -6.25 11.53
C TYR A 247 7.23 -7.55 11.15
N SER A 248 6.38 -8.04 12.04
CA SER A 248 5.52 -9.21 11.84
C SER A 248 4.16 -8.97 12.48
N LYS A 249 3.15 -9.73 12.06
CA LYS A 249 1.84 -9.78 12.71
C LYS A 249 1.50 -11.17 13.19
N VAL A 250 0.75 -11.23 14.28
CA VAL A 250 0.11 -12.45 14.79
C VAL A 250 -1.36 -12.16 15.03
N PHE A 251 -2.23 -12.88 14.33
CA PHE A 251 -3.65 -12.95 14.58
C PHE A 251 -3.95 -14.16 15.47
N VAL A 252 -4.53 -13.92 16.64
CA VAL A 252 -4.90 -14.97 17.59
C VAL A 252 -6.29 -15.49 17.25
N GLU A 253 -6.37 -16.67 16.67
CA GLU A 253 -7.63 -17.26 16.21
C GLU A 253 -8.45 -17.79 17.38
N SER A 254 -7.79 -18.49 18.31
CA SER A 254 -8.44 -19.06 19.49
C SER A 254 -7.45 -19.32 20.63
N ILE A 255 -7.98 -19.39 21.86
CA ILE A 255 -7.24 -19.94 23.00
C ILE A 255 -7.44 -21.45 23.02
N ILE A 256 -6.36 -22.20 23.21
CA ILE A 256 -6.35 -23.65 23.31
C ILE A 256 -6.45 -24.10 24.77
N GLY A 257 -7.36 -25.04 25.02
CA GLY A 257 -7.59 -25.64 26.34
C GLY A 257 -7.98 -24.62 27.42
N ALA A 258 -7.65 -24.91 28.68
CA ALA A 258 -7.82 -23.99 29.80
C ALA A 258 -6.71 -22.92 29.82
N SER A 259 -6.55 -22.18 28.70
CA SER A 259 -5.50 -21.18 28.50
C SER A 259 -4.08 -21.75 28.58
N VAL A 260 -3.84 -22.82 27.82
CA VAL A 260 -2.52 -23.45 27.73
C VAL A 260 -1.78 -23.15 26.43
N GLY A 261 -2.47 -22.60 25.43
CA GLY A 261 -1.87 -22.25 24.14
C GLY A 261 -2.77 -21.34 23.30
N ILE A 262 -2.33 -21.03 22.09
CA ILE A 262 -3.11 -20.30 21.07
C ILE A 262 -2.98 -21.01 19.72
N ALA A 263 -4.07 -21.03 18.95
CA ALA A 263 -3.97 -21.17 17.50
C ALA A 263 -3.84 -19.77 16.89
N PHE A 264 -2.98 -19.63 15.89
CA PHE A 264 -2.69 -18.34 15.29
C PHE A 264 -2.45 -18.44 13.79
N THR A 265 -2.67 -17.31 13.12
CA THR A 265 -2.10 -17.03 11.81
C THR A 265 -1.10 -15.88 11.95
N ALA A 266 0.09 -16.04 11.41
CA ALA A 266 1.12 -15.01 11.39
C ALA A 266 1.39 -14.54 9.97
N ALA A 267 1.86 -13.29 9.86
CA ALA A 267 2.32 -12.73 8.62
C ALA A 267 3.68 -12.04 8.83
N TYR A 268 4.62 -12.28 7.91
CA TYR A 268 5.98 -11.76 7.95
C TYR A 268 6.36 -11.02 6.67
N GLN A 269 7.12 -9.93 6.79
CA GLN A 269 7.66 -9.20 5.65
C GLN A 269 9.19 -9.17 5.74
N ASN A 270 9.85 -9.19 4.58
CA ASN A 270 11.30 -9.13 4.49
C ASN A 270 11.84 -7.71 4.21
N VAL A 271 11.01 -6.69 4.40
CA VAL A 271 11.39 -5.30 4.14
C VAL A 271 11.72 -4.60 5.45
N GLU A 272 12.96 -4.12 5.55
CA GLU A 272 13.44 -3.36 6.70
C GLU A 272 12.65 -2.06 6.91
N ASP A 273 12.39 -1.75 8.18
CA ASP A 273 11.75 -0.53 8.67
C ASP A 273 10.42 -0.22 7.96
N TYR A 274 9.68 -1.26 7.60
CA TYR A 274 8.41 -1.13 6.90
C TYR A 274 7.23 -1.45 7.82
N ASP A 275 6.84 -0.50 8.66
CA ASP A 275 5.77 -0.67 9.66
C ASP A 275 4.35 -0.78 9.09
N ARG A 276 4.21 -0.73 7.75
CA ARG A 276 2.95 -0.84 7.01
C ARG A 276 2.69 -2.27 6.64
N PHE A 277 2.02 -2.90 7.57
CA PHE A 277 1.50 -4.24 7.52
C PHE A 277 -0.01 -4.17 7.61
#